data_AF-A0A847CDL0-F1
#
_entry.id   AF-A0A847CDL0-F1
#
_cell.length_a   1.000
_cell.length_b   1.000
_cell.length_c   1.000
_cell.angle_alpha   90.00
_cell.angle_beta   90.00
_cell.angle_gamma   90.00
#
_symmetry.space_group_name_H-M   'P 1'
#
loop_
_entity.id
_entity.type
_entity.pdbx_description
1 polymer ?
#
loop_
_entity_poly.entity_id
_entity_poly.type
_entity_poly.pdbx_seq_one_letter_code
_entity_poly.pdbx_strand_id
1 'polypeptide(L)' 'MIKPKITQKNVHLFIPNKVAKICCELNSSKKLSLNDSILKIYNSPVYEDLSRESSKLWQEGWVYIYQMLI' A
#
# COMPACT_ATOMS: atom_id res chain seq x y z
N MET A 1 27.45 9.66 -6.29
CA MET A 1 26.42 8.78 -6.89
C MET A 1 25.10 9.52 -6.96
N ILE A 2 24.48 9.63 -8.13
CA ILE A 2 23.13 10.17 -8.28
C ILE A 2 22.16 9.06 -7.86
N LYS A 3 21.37 9.28 -6.80
CA LYS A 3 20.33 8.32 -6.42
C LYS A 3 19.21 8.34 -7.48
N PRO A 4 18.61 7.19 -7.83
CA PRO A 4 17.44 7.18 -8.70
C PRO A 4 16.34 8.05 -8.09
N LYS A 5 15.81 9.00 -8.86
CA LYS A 5 14.68 9.81 -8.43
C LYS A 5 13.41 8.96 -8.48
N ILE A 6 12.63 8.99 -7.39
CA ILE A 6 11.30 8.41 -7.41
C ILE A 6 10.36 9.33 -8.19
N THR A 7 9.63 8.76 -9.12
CA THR A 7 8.72 9.43 -10.05
C THR A 7 7.45 8.60 -10.18
N GLN A 8 6.41 9.17 -10.80
CA GLN A 8 5.19 8.42 -11.08
C GLN A 8 5.44 7.12 -11.89
N LYS A 9 6.54 7.06 -12.66
CA LYS A 9 6.91 5.87 -13.44
C LYS A 9 7.45 4.72 -12.60
N ASN A 10 7.93 4.95 -11.38
CA ASN A 10 8.60 3.92 -10.56
C ASN A 10 8.11 3.83 -9.10
N VAL A 11 7.21 4.71 -8.66
CA VAL A 11 6.61 4.67 -7.31
C VAL A 11 5.93 3.33 -7.00
N HIS A 12 5.36 2.68 -8.02
CA HIS A 12 4.68 1.39 -7.89
C HIS A 12 5.61 0.27 -7.36
N LEU A 13 6.93 0.40 -7.50
CA LEU A 13 7.89 -0.61 -7.01
C LEU A 13 7.90 -0.73 -5.47
N PHE A 14 7.42 0.28 -4.74
CA PHE A 14 7.39 0.29 -3.28
C PHE A 14 6.13 -0.36 -2.69
N ILE A 15 5.15 -0.70 -3.53
CA ILE A 15 3.79 -1.04 -3.12
C ILE A 15 3.61 -2.53 -2.79
N PRO A 16 4.13 -3.51 -3.58
CA PRO A 16 3.74 -4.92 -3.44
C PRO A 16 3.96 -5.50 -2.03
N ASN A 17 5.12 -5.25 -1.42
CA ASN A 17 5.41 -5.75 -0.08
C ASN A 17 4.52 -5.12 1.00
N LYS A 18 4.15 -3.85 0.84
CA LYS A 18 3.25 -3.15 1.78
C LYS A 18 1.84 -3.74 1.70
N VAL A 19 1.34 -3.94 0.46
CA VAL A 19 0.04 -4.59 0.20
C VAL A 19 0.02 -6.01 0.78
N ALA A 20 1.07 -6.80 0.56
CA ALA A 20 1.16 -8.15 1.11
C ALA A 20 1.05 -8.17 2.65
N LYS A 21 1.78 -7.27 3.34
CA LYS A 21 1.71 -7.14 4.79
C LYS A 21 0.32 -6.73 5.28
N ILE A 22 -0.31 -5.78 4.59
CA ILE A 22 -1.68 -5.34 4.91
C ILE A 22 -2.68 -6.49 4.74
N CYS A 23 -2.57 -7.28 3.68
CA CYS A 23 -3.43 -8.45 3.47
C CYS A 23 -3.25 -9.50 4.57
N CYS A 24 -2.01 -9.77 5.02
CA CYS A 24 -1.77 -10.65 6.16
C CYS A 24 -2.41 -10.13 7.45
N GLU A 25 -2.32 -8.81 7.69
CA GLU A 25 -2.92 -8.19 8.87
C GLU A 25 -4.45 -8.23 8.82
N LEU A 26 -5.06 -7.93 7.67
CA LEU A 26 -6.52 -8.02 7.46
C LEU A 26 -7.05 -9.45 7.66
N ASN A 27 -6.30 -10.45 7.21
CA ASN A 27 -6.63 -11.85 7.46
C ASN A 27 -6.58 -12.19 8.95
N SER A 28 -5.52 -11.76 9.65
CA SER A 28 -5.30 -12.09 11.06
C SER A 28 -6.26 -11.37 12.00
N SER A 29 -6.52 -10.08 11.75
CA SER A 29 -7.31 -9.20 12.64
C SER A 29 -8.81 -9.18 12.31
N LYS A 30 -9.17 -9.25 11.02
CA LYS A 30 -10.56 -9.12 10.54
C LYS A 30 -11.11 -10.40 9.91
N LYS A 31 -10.36 -11.50 9.89
CA LYS A 31 -10.73 -12.80 9.28
C LYS A 31 -11.13 -12.71 7.79
N LEU A 32 -10.63 -11.68 7.09
CA LEU A 32 -10.86 -11.53 5.66
C LEU A 32 -10.08 -12.58 4.87
N SER A 33 -10.66 -13.10 3.78
CA SER A 33 -9.90 -13.94 2.86
C SER A 33 -8.79 -13.12 2.19
N LEU A 34 -7.80 -13.81 1.61
CA LEU A 34 -6.75 -13.12 0.84
C LEU A 34 -7.35 -12.33 -0.33
N ASN A 35 -8.33 -12.92 -1.04
CA ASN A 35 -9.02 -12.27 -2.15
C ASN A 35 -9.78 -11.01 -1.69
N ASP A 36 -10.52 -11.09 -0.59
CA ASP A 36 -11.25 -9.93 -0.05
C ASP A 36 -10.30 -8.84 0.43
N SER A 37 -9.16 -9.23 1.01
CA SER A 37 -8.14 -8.28 1.47
C SER A 37 -7.51 -7.53 0.31
N ILE A 38 -7.19 -8.23 -0.79
CA ILE A 38 -6.70 -7.64 -2.04
C ILE A 38 -7.76 -6.67 -2.60
N LEU A 39 -9.01 -7.12 -2.75
CA LEU A 39 -10.08 -6.27 -3.27
C LEU A 39 -10.29 -5.03 -2.40
N LYS A 40 -10.25 -5.18 -1.06
CA LYS A 40 -10.40 -4.07 -0.13
C LYS A 40 -9.32 -3.00 -0.30
N ILE A 41 -8.05 -3.39 -0.42
CA ILE A 41 -6.97 -2.40 -0.56
C ILE A 41 -6.95 -1.77 -1.95
N TYR A 42 -7.02 -2.55 -3.03
CA TYR A 42 -6.93 -2.01 -4.38
C TYR A 42 -8.10 -1.09 -4.76
N ASN A 43 -9.27 -1.27 -4.14
CA ASN A 43 -10.44 -0.41 -4.33
C ASN A 43 -10.52 0.75 -3.31
N SER A 44 -9.48 0.98 -2.50
CA SER A 44 -9.48 2.03 -1.49
C SER A 44 -8.87 3.35 -1.98
N PRO A 45 -9.36 4.51 -1.50
CA PRO A 45 -8.70 5.80 -1.73
C PRO A 45 -7.25 5.80 -1.22
N VAL A 46 -6.96 5.03 -0.17
CA VAL A 46 -5.61 4.85 0.37
C VAL A 46 -4.65 4.27 -0.67
N TYR A 47 -5.10 3.33 -1.50
CA TYR A 47 -4.29 2.77 -2.59
C TYR A 47 -4.08 3.78 -3.74
N GLU A 48 -5.09 4.60 -4.04
CA GLU A 48 -4.96 5.68 -5.02
C GLU A 48 -3.92 6.72 -4.59
N ASP A 49 -3.89 7.07 -3.30
CA ASP A 49 -2.83 7.91 -2.73
C ASP A 49 -1.48 7.17 -2.74
N LEU A 50 -1.44 5.91 -2.30
CA LEU A 50 -0.21 5.12 -2.23
C LEU A 50 0.48 4.97 -3.60
N SER A 51 -0.31 4.89 -4.67
CA SER A 51 0.17 4.76 -6.04
C SER A 51 0.56 6.09 -6.71
N ARG A 52 0.26 7.24 -6.08
CA ARG A 52 0.69 8.56 -6.55
C ARG A 52 2.03 8.96 -5.94
N GLU A 53 2.98 9.31 -6.78
CA GLU A 53 4.28 9.78 -6.30
C GLU A 53 4.18 11.11 -5.54
N SER A 54 3.23 11.98 -5.94
CA SER A 54 2.99 13.29 -5.34
C SER A 54 2.39 13.24 -3.93
N SER A 55 1.69 12.15 -3.56
CA SER A 55 1.11 12.00 -2.21
C SER A 55 2.18 11.75 -1.14
N LYS A 56 3.34 11.22 -1.56
CA LYS A 56 4.42 10.73 -0.69
C LYS A 56 4.03 9.60 0.27
N LEU A 57 2.81 9.08 0.22
CA LEU A 57 2.36 7.98 1.08
C LEU A 57 3.20 6.70 0.90
N TRP A 58 3.81 6.51 -0.27
CA TRP A 58 4.74 5.41 -0.54
C TRP A 58 5.99 5.40 0.37
N GLN A 59 6.33 6.55 0.98
CA GLN A 59 7.42 6.65 1.95
C GLN A 59 7.05 6.05 3.31
N GLU A 60 5.75 6.01 3.63
CA GLU A 60 5.26 5.57 4.94
C GLU A 60 5.32 4.07 5.13
N GLY A 61 5.40 3.65 6.40
CA GLY A 61 5.34 2.25 6.77
C GLY A 61 3.99 1.60 6.44
N TRP A 62 3.99 0.28 6.23
CA TRP A 62 2.75 -0.47 5.95
C TRP A 62 1.73 -0.38 7.11
N VAL A 63 2.19 -0.18 8.34
CA VAL A 63 1.33 0.01 9.53
C VAL A 63 0.52 1.30 9.43
N TYR A 64 1.14 2.40 8.99
CA TYR A 64 0.45 3.67 8.81
C TYR A 64 -0.60 3.57 7.70
N ILE A 65 -0.25 2.93 6.57
CA ILE A 65 -1.18 2.67 5.47
C ILE A 65 -2.34 1.78 5.94
N TYR A 66 -2.07 0.77 6.76
CA TYR A 66 -3.11 -0.08 7.35
C TYR A 66 -4.08 0.74 8.22
N GLN A 67 -3.57 1.65 9.07
CA GLN A 67 -4.40 2.51 9.91
C GLN A 67 -5.32 3.43 9.10
N MET A 68 -4.87 3.93 7.96
CA MET A 68 -5.71 4.74 7.06
C MET A 68 -6.79 3.92 6.34
N LEU A 69 -6.61 2.61 6.21
CA LEU A 69 -7.49 1.72 5.45
C LEU A 69 -8.66 1.16 6.29
N ILE A 70 -8.52 1.12 7.62
CA ILE A 70 -9.41 0.36 8.51
C ILE A 70 -10.60 1.12 9.07
#